data_AF-A0A1Y1VUH2-F1
#
_entry.id   AF-A0A1Y1VUH2-F1
#
_cell.length_a   1.000
_cell.length_b   1.000
_cell.length_c   1.000
_cell.angle_alpha   90.00
_cell.angle_beta   90.00
_cell.angle_gamma   90.00
#
_symmetry.space_group_name_H-M   'P 1'
#
loop_
_entity.id
_entity.type
_entity.pdbx_description
1 polymer ?
#
loop_
_entity_poly.entity_id
_entity_poly.type
_entity_poly.pdbx_seq_one_letter_code
_entity_poly.pdbx_strand_id
1 'polypeptide(L)'
;MCSIYEFLYSYRESYNSTFPELTGQMAINALEKMKTIKEDISSENYNPFFEFLSIDFWFLYVIGSIIILLTIYTKFGLMTNDKCHLTSILFFSGLSLNYIPILYKLIINFPGENKFSLWIRNNKYIYLLVLISIEGILNSLSYNYEFDINNIYINEGQNFQICKMNDIYGRTIFGNMVAYKFLLIIIMLIYIFIEWNLTKSIYEIRLIVIFLYIDILSLILLFLFDIIKINNFRYYFLIYSFIMITISITNYCFLYGFKLIYGFLHKTNLLVTFMNSVDKDFINNETNNSIVMTGELTMEPRCTSACLTSNSNNHINLLSTISDDNSNSKLSLSSFISRMIDYHYTT
;
A
#
# COMPACT_ATOMS: atom_id res chain seq x y z
N MET A 1 18.47 -10.00 -20.11
CA MET A 1 17.69 -11.06 -20.79
C MET A 1 18.66 -12.19 -21.08
N CYS A 2 18.80 -13.17 -20.19
CA CYS A 2 19.53 -14.39 -20.53
C CYS A 2 18.71 -15.17 -21.54
N SER A 3 19.34 -15.62 -22.61
CA SER A 3 18.66 -16.42 -23.61
C SER A 3 18.55 -17.87 -23.12
N ILE A 4 17.48 -18.58 -23.48
CA ILE A 4 17.32 -20.02 -23.19
C ILE A 4 18.53 -20.83 -23.69
N TYR A 5 19.20 -20.36 -24.75
CA TYR A 5 20.42 -20.97 -25.28
C TYR A 5 21.60 -20.87 -24.32
N GLU A 6 21.78 -19.76 -23.60
CA GLU A 6 22.85 -19.62 -22.59
C GLU A 6 22.59 -20.55 -21.40
N PHE A 7 21.32 -20.69 -21.00
CA PHE A 7 20.95 -21.61 -19.92
C PHE A 7 21.10 -23.09 -20.33
N LEU A 8 20.77 -23.45 -21.57
CA LEU A 8 21.05 -24.79 -22.09
C LEU A 8 22.55 -25.06 -22.17
N TYR A 9 23.32 -24.06 -22.59
CA TYR A 9 24.76 -24.17 -22.74
C TYR A 9 25.50 -24.33 -21.40
N SER A 10 24.96 -23.81 -20.30
CA SER A 10 25.57 -24.00 -18.97
C SER A 10 25.51 -25.44 -18.47
N TYR A 11 24.63 -26.28 -19.02
CA TYR A 11 24.52 -27.71 -18.67
C TYR A 11 25.49 -28.64 -19.42
N ARG A 12 26.43 -28.06 -20.17
CA ARG A 12 27.45 -28.81 -20.91
C ARG A 12 28.43 -29.50 -19.95
N GLU A 13 28.95 -30.66 -20.33
CA GLU A 13 29.82 -31.46 -19.46
C GLU A 13 31.22 -30.84 -19.22
N SER A 14 31.72 -30.00 -20.14
CA SER A 14 33.03 -29.34 -19.99
C SER A 14 33.15 -28.03 -20.77
N TYR A 15 34.12 -27.18 -20.44
CA TYR A 15 34.35 -25.88 -21.11
C TYR A 15 34.42 -25.98 -22.64
N ASN A 16 35.06 -27.05 -23.14
CA ASN A 16 35.34 -27.26 -24.55
C ASN A 16 34.24 -28.08 -25.26
N SER A 17 33.20 -28.50 -24.55
CA SER A 17 32.12 -29.28 -25.15
C SER A 17 31.27 -28.43 -26.08
N THR A 18 30.87 -29.04 -27.21
CA THR A 18 29.98 -28.41 -28.18
C THR A 18 28.61 -28.16 -27.56
N PHE A 19 27.84 -27.26 -28.17
CA PHE A 19 26.48 -26.96 -27.72
C PHE A 19 25.66 -28.26 -27.55
N PRO A 20 24.98 -28.46 -26.40
CA PRO A 20 24.23 -29.70 -26.15
C PRO A 20 23.16 -29.92 -27.22
N GLU A 21 23.03 -31.16 -27.68
CA GLU A 21 21.95 -31.51 -28.60
C GLU A 21 20.60 -31.27 -27.91
N LEU A 22 19.66 -30.60 -28.59
CA LEU A 22 18.40 -30.15 -27.99
C LEU A 22 17.51 -31.32 -27.52
N THR A 23 17.72 -32.51 -28.06
CA THR A 23 17.07 -33.77 -27.68
C THR A 23 17.89 -34.61 -26.71
N GLY A 24 19.12 -34.19 -26.39
CA GLY A 24 20.03 -34.90 -25.50
C GLY A 24 19.64 -34.79 -24.03
N GLN A 25 20.11 -35.73 -23.21
CA GLN A 25 19.78 -35.79 -21.78
C GLN A 25 20.20 -34.53 -21.02
N MET A 26 21.28 -33.85 -21.43
CA MET A 26 21.71 -32.57 -20.86
C MET A 26 20.66 -31.46 -21.06
N ALA A 27 20.10 -31.34 -22.26
CA ALA A 27 19.06 -30.37 -22.55
C ALA A 27 17.76 -30.69 -21.80
N ILE A 28 17.42 -31.98 -21.67
CA ILE A 28 16.26 -32.44 -20.87
C ILE A 28 16.44 -32.08 -19.40
N ASN A 29 17.60 -32.39 -18.81
CA ASN A 29 17.90 -32.08 -17.41
C ASN A 29 17.91 -30.56 -17.15
N ALA A 30 18.44 -29.78 -18.09
CA ALA A 30 18.39 -28.31 -18.03
C ALA A 30 16.94 -27.82 -18.03
N LEU A 31 16.11 -28.27 -18.99
CA LEU A 31 14.70 -27.88 -19.08
C LEU A 31 13.89 -28.33 -17.87
N GLU A 32 14.16 -29.51 -17.32
CA GLU A 32 13.53 -30.01 -16.10
C GLU A 32 13.91 -29.15 -14.90
N LYS A 33 15.19 -28.79 -14.74
CA LYS A 33 15.60 -27.85 -13.69
C LYS A 33 14.97 -26.47 -13.89
N MET A 34 14.89 -25.97 -15.12
CA MET A 34 14.22 -24.71 -15.43
C MET A 34 12.73 -24.75 -15.05
N LYS A 35 12.07 -25.90 -15.26
CA LYS A 35 10.70 -26.14 -14.85
C LYS A 35 10.57 -26.15 -13.33
N THR A 36 11.44 -26.86 -12.60
CA THR A 36 11.44 -26.87 -11.13
C THR A 36 11.67 -25.47 -10.57
N ILE A 37 12.64 -24.72 -11.12
CA ILE A 37 12.89 -23.33 -10.72
C ILE A 37 11.66 -22.45 -10.97
N LYS A 38 10.99 -22.61 -12.12
CA LYS A 38 9.74 -21.88 -12.41
C LYS A 38 8.64 -22.23 -11.40
N GLU A 39 8.51 -23.49 -11.02
CA GLU A 39 7.54 -23.97 -10.04
C GLU A 39 7.84 -23.45 -8.65
N ASP A 40 9.11 -23.50 -8.21
CA ASP A 40 9.58 -22.95 -6.92
C ASP A 40 9.31 -21.43 -6.86
N ILE A 41 9.68 -20.69 -7.90
CA ILE A 41 9.46 -19.24 -8.03
C ILE A 41 7.96 -18.88 -8.15
N SER A 42 7.13 -19.79 -8.64
CA SER A 42 5.67 -19.62 -8.68
C SER A 42 5.02 -19.97 -7.35
N SER A 43 5.66 -20.81 -6.54
CA SER A 43 5.20 -21.24 -5.22
C SER A 43 5.67 -20.33 -4.08
N GLU A 44 6.72 -19.53 -4.31
CA GLU A 44 7.12 -18.44 -3.41
C GLU A 44 6.02 -17.37 -3.39
N ASN A 45 5.14 -17.53 -2.41
CA ASN A 45 3.99 -16.70 -2.11
C ASN A 45 4.32 -15.21 -2.25
N TYR A 46 3.50 -14.47 -3.00
CA TYR A 46 3.48 -12.99 -3.03
C TYR A 46 3.13 -12.36 -1.66
N ASN A 47 2.84 -13.18 -0.64
CA ASN A 47 2.44 -12.80 0.70
C ASN A 47 3.35 -11.75 1.41
N PRO A 48 4.70 -11.76 1.30
CA PRO A 48 5.49 -10.77 2.03
C PRO A 48 5.30 -9.35 1.47
N PHE A 49 4.95 -9.19 0.19
CA PHE A 49 4.74 -7.86 -0.41
C PHE A 49 3.40 -7.23 -0.01
N PHE A 50 2.41 -8.05 0.37
CA PHE A 50 1.08 -7.60 0.82
C PHE A 50 0.93 -7.55 2.34
N GLU A 51 2.00 -7.74 3.13
CA GLU A 51 1.95 -7.83 4.61
C GLU A 51 1.36 -6.58 5.29
N PHE A 52 1.41 -5.41 4.64
CA PHE A 52 0.87 -4.18 5.20
C PHE A 52 -0.64 -4.28 5.49
N LEU A 53 -1.44 -4.85 4.59
CA LEU A 53 -2.89 -4.87 4.71
C LEU A 53 -3.42 -6.27 4.41
N SER A 54 -4.40 -6.75 5.18
CA SER A 54 -4.98 -8.07 4.94
C SER A 54 -5.71 -8.12 3.59
N ILE A 55 -5.77 -9.31 2.97
CA ILE A 55 -6.40 -9.53 1.66
C ILE A 55 -7.82 -8.93 1.56
N ASP A 56 -8.69 -9.14 2.56
CA ASP A 56 -10.05 -8.59 2.57
C ASP A 56 -10.07 -7.06 2.43
N PHE A 57 -9.12 -6.40 3.09
CA PHE A 57 -9.02 -4.96 3.10
C PHE A 57 -8.41 -4.40 1.82
N TRP A 58 -7.52 -5.16 1.17
CA TRP A 58 -7.09 -4.84 -0.20
C TRP A 58 -8.26 -4.90 -1.18
N PHE A 59 -9.09 -5.94 -1.09
CA PHE A 59 -10.30 -6.02 -1.91
C PHE A 59 -11.22 -4.82 -1.68
N LEU A 60 -11.46 -4.45 -0.41
CA LEU A 60 -12.27 -3.28 -0.07
C LEU A 60 -11.71 -1.99 -0.69
N TYR A 61 -10.39 -1.80 -0.61
CA TYR A 61 -9.68 -0.66 -1.17
C TYR A 61 -9.79 -0.57 -2.70
N VAL A 62 -9.62 -1.70 -3.40
CA VAL A 62 -9.75 -1.72 -4.87
C VAL A 62 -11.20 -1.45 -5.28
N ILE A 63 -12.17 -2.02 -4.57
CA ILE A 63 -13.60 -1.77 -4.80
C ILE A 63 -13.93 -0.29 -4.60
N GLY A 64 -13.39 0.35 -3.56
CA GLY A 64 -13.56 1.79 -3.33
C GLY A 64 -13.10 2.63 -4.51
N SER A 65 -11.92 2.32 -5.05
CA SER A 65 -11.36 3.01 -6.22
C SER A 65 -12.21 2.81 -7.49
N ILE A 66 -12.72 1.60 -7.73
CA ILE A 66 -13.66 1.32 -8.83
C ILE A 66 -14.95 2.13 -8.66
N ILE A 67 -15.50 2.19 -7.45
CA ILE A 67 -16.72 2.95 -7.16
C ILE A 67 -16.52 4.45 -7.41
N ILE A 68 -15.35 5.02 -7.08
CA ILE A 68 -15.03 6.42 -7.43
C ILE A 68 -15.06 6.60 -8.94
N LEU A 69 -14.45 5.70 -9.71
CA LEU A 69 -14.49 5.78 -11.17
C LEU A 69 -15.92 5.68 -11.73
N LEU A 70 -16.80 4.91 -11.08
CA LEU A 70 -18.20 4.78 -11.48
C LEU A 70 -18.99 6.10 -11.41
N THR A 71 -18.55 7.08 -10.61
CA THR A 71 -19.17 8.42 -10.51
C THR A 71 -19.14 9.21 -11.82
N ILE A 72 -18.27 8.86 -12.76
CA ILE A 72 -18.21 9.53 -14.06
C ILE A 72 -19.42 9.10 -14.90
N TYR A 73 -19.84 7.84 -14.77
CA TYR A 73 -20.95 7.29 -15.54
C TYR A 73 -22.30 7.91 -15.18
N THR A 74 -22.46 8.40 -13.94
CA THR A 74 -23.71 9.07 -13.51
C THR A 74 -23.95 10.42 -14.18
N LYS A 75 -22.91 11.02 -14.76
CA LYS A 75 -23.00 12.30 -15.49
C LYS A 75 -23.42 12.16 -16.95
N PHE A 76 -23.55 10.94 -17.48
CA PHE A 76 -23.98 10.73 -18.87
C PHE A 76 -25.51 10.76 -19.02
N GLY A 77 -25.95 11.26 -20.18
CA GLY A 77 -27.36 11.33 -20.57
C GLY A 77 -28.15 12.41 -19.82
N LEU A 78 -29.46 12.24 -19.76
CA LEU A 78 -30.36 13.17 -19.06
C LEU A 78 -30.07 13.19 -17.56
N MET A 79 -30.02 14.38 -16.97
CA MET A 79 -29.82 14.56 -15.54
C MET A 79 -31.14 14.32 -14.82
N THR A 80 -31.12 13.49 -13.78
CA THR A 80 -32.28 13.21 -12.92
C THR A 80 -31.87 13.42 -11.46
N ASN A 81 -32.86 13.65 -10.59
CA ASN A 81 -32.62 13.78 -9.15
C ASN A 81 -31.82 12.58 -8.60
N ASP A 82 -32.24 11.36 -8.95
CA ASP A 82 -31.56 10.13 -8.51
C ASP A 82 -30.11 10.05 -8.97
N LYS A 83 -29.78 10.51 -10.19
CA LYS A 83 -28.39 10.57 -10.66
C LYS A 83 -27.54 11.55 -9.87
N CYS A 84 -28.12 12.68 -9.43
CA CYS A 84 -27.44 13.64 -8.57
C CYS A 84 -27.09 12.99 -7.22
N HIS A 85 -28.05 12.34 -6.56
CA HIS A 85 -27.81 11.60 -5.31
C HIS A 85 -26.78 10.49 -5.50
N LEU A 86 -26.95 9.66 -6.54
CA LEU A 86 -26.05 8.55 -6.82
C LEU A 86 -24.62 9.01 -7.05
N THR A 87 -24.42 10.15 -7.73
CA THR A 87 -23.09 10.75 -7.92
C THR A 87 -22.41 11.02 -6.58
N SER A 88 -23.10 11.70 -5.65
CA SER A 88 -22.56 12.03 -4.33
C SER A 88 -22.33 10.78 -3.48
N ILE A 89 -23.30 9.85 -3.45
CA ILE A 89 -23.22 8.62 -2.66
C ILE A 89 -22.05 7.74 -3.13
N LEU A 90 -21.90 7.51 -4.44
CA LEU A 90 -20.80 6.72 -4.98
C LEU A 90 -19.45 7.37 -4.64
N PHE A 91 -19.34 8.69 -4.80
CA PHE A 91 -18.09 9.39 -4.51
C PHE A 91 -17.66 9.25 -3.03
N PHE A 92 -18.55 9.60 -2.10
CA PHE A 92 -18.23 9.54 -0.67
C PHE A 92 -18.06 8.11 -0.15
N SER A 93 -18.86 7.16 -0.66
CA SER A 93 -18.73 5.75 -0.29
C SER A 93 -17.40 5.19 -0.82
N GLY A 94 -17.02 5.51 -2.05
CA GLY A 94 -15.76 5.09 -2.64
C GLY A 94 -14.55 5.61 -1.86
N LEU A 95 -14.53 6.89 -1.48
CA LEU A 95 -13.48 7.45 -0.61
C LEU A 95 -13.42 6.75 0.76
N SER A 96 -14.57 6.44 1.35
CA SER A 96 -14.64 5.75 2.65
C SER A 96 -14.05 4.35 2.59
N LEU A 97 -14.38 3.58 1.55
CA LEU A 97 -13.84 2.24 1.35
C LEU A 97 -12.32 2.26 1.11
N ASN A 98 -11.77 3.35 0.58
CA ASN A 98 -10.33 3.56 0.50
C ASN A 98 -9.70 3.92 1.86
N TYR A 99 -10.33 4.81 2.64
CA TYR A 99 -9.77 5.31 3.90
C TYR A 99 -9.90 4.32 5.07
N ILE A 100 -11.00 3.59 5.17
CA ILE A 100 -11.28 2.67 6.29
C ILE A 100 -10.17 1.61 6.48
N PRO A 101 -9.71 0.90 5.44
CA PRO A 101 -8.59 -0.04 5.53
C PRO A 101 -7.28 0.59 6.03
N ILE A 102 -6.96 1.79 5.55
CA ILE A 102 -5.73 2.50 5.90
C ILE A 102 -5.81 2.93 7.35
N LEU A 103 -6.92 3.54 7.75
CA LEU A 103 -7.14 3.96 9.12
C LEU A 103 -7.08 2.78 10.10
N TYR A 104 -7.67 1.63 9.74
CA TYR A 104 -7.52 0.41 10.55
C TYR A 104 -6.05 0.07 10.78
N LYS A 105 -5.25 0.07 9.71
CA LYS A 105 -3.84 -0.32 9.79
C LYS A 105 -3.02 0.66 10.64
N LEU A 106 -3.24 1.95 10.45
CA LEU A 106 -2.61 3.01 11.24
C LEU A 106 -2.95 2.89 12.74
N ILE A 107 -4.20 2.54 13.08
CA ILE A 107 -4.60 2.37 14.48
C ILE A 107 -3.94 1.15 15.13
N ILE A 108 -3.86 0.02 14.44
CA ILE A 108 -3.26 -1.21 15.02
C ILE A 108 -1.73 -1.15 15.11
N ASN A 109 -1.09 -0.31 14.29
CA ASN A 109 0.35 -0.09 14.29
C ASN A 109 0.79 0.94 15.33
N PHE A 110 -0.15 1.56 16.06
CA PHE A 110 0.15 2.56 17.07
C PHE A 110 1.16 1.99 18.11
N PRO A 111 2.30 2.67 18.35
CA PRO A 111 3.41 2.11 19.15
C PRO A 111 3.08 1.97 20.64
N GLY A 112 2.13 2.76 21.15
CA GLY A 112 1.72 2.69 22.55
C GLY A 112 0.68 1.59 22.80
N GLU A 113 0.77 0.91 23.94
CA GLU A 113 -0.32 0.02 24.36
C GLU A 113 -1.57 0.84 24.68
N ASN A 114 -2.60 0.69 23.83
CA ASN A 114 -3.89 1.34 24.00
C ASN A 114 -5.01 0.30 23.94
N LYS A 115 -5.91 0.32 24.94
CA LYS A 115 -7.10 -0.55 24.98
C LYS A 115 -7.92 -0.45 23.70
N PHE A 116 -8.00 0.73 23.08
CA PHE A 116 -8.73 0.94 21.82
C PHE A 116 -8.09 0.21 20.64
N SER A 117 -6.77 0.35 20.46
CA SER A 117 -6.03 -0.35 19.40
C SER A 117 -6.10 -1.87 19.58
N LEU A 118 -5.98 -2.35 20.82
CA LEU A 118 -6.12 -3.76 21.17
C LEU A 118 -7.53 -4.29 20.85
N TRP A 119 -8.56 -3.52 21.17
CA TRP A 119 -9.95 -3.88 20.88
C TRP A 119 -10.19 -3.99 19.36
N ILE A 120 -9.71 -3.02 18.57
CA ILE A 120 -9.82 -3.04 17.10
C ILE A 120 -9.10 -4.25 16.51
N ARG A 121 -7.89 -4.55 17.00
CA ARG A 121 -7.10 -5.70 16.55
C ARG A 121 -7.85 -7.01 16.74
N ASN A 122 -8.55 -7.17 17.87
CA ASN A 122 -9.30 -8.38 18.17
C ASN A 122 -10.67 -8.42 17.47
N ASN A 123 -11.23 -7.27 17.08
CA ASN A 123 -12.59 -7.14 16.56
C ASN A 123 -12.63 -6.49 15.16
N LYS A 124 -11.71 -6.89 14.27
CA LYS A 124 -11.52 -6.34 12.91
C LYS A 124 -12.83 -6.10 12.14
N TYR A 125 -13.70 -7.11 12.05
CA TYR A 125 -14.94 -7.01 11.27
C TYR A 125 -16.02 -6.15 11.94
N ILE A 126 -16.02 -6.07 13.27
CA ILE A 126 -16.94 -5.19 14.01
C ILE A 126 -16.55 -3.73 13.77
N TYR A 127 -15.25 -3.41 13.81
CA TYR A 127 -14.75 -2.08 13.44
C TYR A 127 -15.20 -1.67 12.03
N LEU A 128 -15.02 -2.56 11.05
CA LEU A 128 -15.45 -2.32 9.67
C LEU A 128 -16.97 -2.14 9.57
N LEU A 129 -17.75 -2.99 10.25
CA LEU A 129 -19.22 -2.90 10.27
C LEU A 129 -19.68 -1.55 10.84
N VAL A 130 -19.08 -1.08 11.94
CA VAL A 130 -19.44 0.18 12.58
C VAL A 130 -19.21 1.36 11.63
N LEU A 131 -18.03 1.45 11.01
CA LEU A 131 -17.73 2.56 10.10
C LEU A 131 -18.61 2.55 8.84
N ILE A 132 -18.84 1.39 8.23
CA ILE A 132 -19.73 1.26 7.07
C ILE A 132 -21.19 1.58 7.47
N SER A 133 -21.61 1.22 8.69
CA SER A 133 -22.96 1.53 9.17
C SER A 133 -23.17 3.03 9.35
N ILE A 134 -22.18 3.75 9.89
CA ILE A 134 -22.22 5.21 10.01
C ILE A 134 -22.39 5.85 8.62
N GLU A 135 -21.62 5.38 7.63
CA GLU A 135 -21.75 5.82 6.23
C GLU A 135 -23.12 5.51 5.64
N GLY A 136 -23.63 4.30 5.85
CA GLY A 136 -24.95 3.89 5.38
C GLY A 136 -26.07 4.77 5.92
N ILE A 137 -25.99 5.17 7.20
CA ILE A 137 -26.94 6.09 7.83
C ILE A 137 -26.83 7.48 7.20
N LEU A 138 -25.62 8.03 7.05
CA LEU A 138 -25.41 9.34 6.44
C LEU A 138 -25.93 9.38 4.99
N ASN A 139 -25.65 8.34 4.20
CA ASN A 139 -26.13 8.21 2.83
C ASN A 139 -27.65 8.06 2.74
N SER A 140 -28.26 7.33 3.68
CA SER A 140 -29.72 7.18 3.75
C SER A 140 -30.39 8.51 4.08
N LEU A 141 -29.80 9.32 4.97
CA LEU A 141 -30.29 10.66 5.26
C LEU A 141 -30.24 11.59 4.03
N SER A 142 -29.30 11.36 3.11
CA SER A 142 -29.16 12.15 1.87
C SER A 142 -30.29 11.94 0.88
N TYR A 143 -31.03 10.84 0.94
CA TYR A 143 -32.16 10.61 0.03
C TYR A 143 -33.40 11.46 0.38
N ASN A 144 -33.42 12.07 1.56
CA ASN A 144 -34.58 12.84 2.04
C ASN A 144 -34.69 14.25 1.45
N TYR A 145 -33.63 14.77 0.83
CA TYR A 145 -33.66 16.08 0.17
C TYR A 145 -33.71 15.92 -1.34
N GLU A 146 -34.15 16.94 -2.06
CA GLU A 146 -34.24 16.92 -3.53
C GLU A 146 -33.18 17.86 -4.15
N PHE A 147 -32.64 17.47 -5.31
CA PHE A 147 -31.83 18.33 -6.17
C PHE A 147 -32.68 18.97 -7.26
N ASP A 148 -32.52 20.28 -7.42
CA ASP A 148 -33.11 21.01 -8.53
C ASP A 148 -32.27 20.82 -9.80
N ILE A 149 -32.93 20.44 -10.90
CA ILE A 149 -32.28 20.30 -12.21
C ILE A 149 -32.37 21.64 -12.94
N ASN A 150 -31.26 22.37 -12.98
CA ASN A 150 -31.21 23.65 -13.66
C ASN A 150 -30.73 23.50 -15.10
N ASN A 151 -31.50 24.05 -16.03
CA ASN A 151 -31.11 24.18 -17.44
C ASN A 151 -30.24 25.43 -17.61
N ILE A 152 -29.04 25.26 -18.16
CA ILE A 152 -28.18 26.36 -18.59
C ILE A 152 -28.39 26.55 -20.10
N TYR A 153 -28.93 27.71 -20.46
CA TYR A 153 -29.16 28.11 -21.85
C TYR A 153 -28.00 28.96 -22.36
N ILE A 154 -27.43 28.58 -23.51
CA ILE A 154 -26.30 29.29 -24.12
C ILE A 154 -26.69 29.68 -25.53
N ASN A 155 -26.67 30.98 -25.83
CA ASN A 155 -27.17 31.55 -27.09
C ASN A 155 -26.46 31.02 -28.34
N GLU A 156 -25.23 30.49 -28.20
CA GLU A 156 -24.41 29.93 -29.29
C GLU A 156 -23.79 28.57 -28.90
N GLY A 157 -24.46 27.79 -28.05
CA GLY A 157 -23.92 26.54 -27.52
C GLY A 157 -24.97 25.45 -27.27
N GLN A 158 -24.49 24.29 -26.81
CA GLN A 158 -25.38 23.22 -26.38
C GLN A 158 -25.91 23.51 -24.98
N ASN A 159 -27.23 23.53 -24.84
CA ASN A 159 -27.88 23.64 -23.53
C ASN A 159 -27.61 22.37 -22.72
N PHE A 160 -27.38 22.51 -21.41
CA PHE A 160 -27.10 21.38 -20.54
C PHE A 160 -27.73 21.54 -19.15
N GLN A 161 -27.82 20.43 -18.43
CA GLN A 161 -28.44 20.35 -17.11
C GLN A 161 -27.39 20.18 -16.02
N ILE A 162 -27.56 20.89 -14.90
CA ILE A 162 -26.73 20.73 -13.70
C ILE A 162 -27.60 20.46 -12.47
N CYS A 163 -27.06 19.68 -11.53
CA CYS A 163 -27.64 19.49 -10.21
C CYS A 163 -27.36 20.72 -9.36
N LYS A 164 -28.39 21.37 -8.82
CA LYS A 164 -28.23 22.45 -7.85
C LYS A 164 -28.98 22.12 -6.57
N MET A 165 -28.30 22.26 -5.44
CA MET A 165 -28.90 22.08 -4.13
C MET A 165 -29.31 23.43 -3.55
N ASN A 166 -30.61 23.73 -3.62
CA ASN A 166 -31.15 24.99 -3.10
C ASN A 166 -31.64 24.87 -1.65
N ASP A 167 -32.10 23.67 -1.26
CA ASP A 167 -32.59 23.42 0.09
C ASP A 167 -31.48 23.54 1.15
N ILE A 168 -31.82 24.21 2.26
CA ILE A 168 -30.92 24.43 3.40
C ILE A 168 -30.61 23.09 4.06
N TYR A 169 -31.60 22.21 4.20
CA TYR A 169 -31.41 20.91 4.84
C TYR A 169 -30.48 20.01 4.00
N GLY A 170 -30.67 19.97 2.67
CA GLY A 170 -29.72 19.31 1.76
C GLY A 170 -28.28 19.83 1.87
N ARG A 171 -28.10 21.17 1.88
CA ARG A 171 -26.77 21.78 2.09
C ARG A 171 -26.13 21.40 3.43
N THR A 172 -26.92 21.34 4.50
CA THR A 172 -26.41 20.94 5.83
C THR A 172 -25.99 19.47 5.84
N ILE A 173 -26.79 18.55 5.27
CA ILE A 173 -26.41 17.12 5.19
C ILE A 173 -25.16 16.92 4.35
N PHE A 174 -25.11 17.50 3.16
CA PHE A 174 -23.94 17.40 2.30
C PHE A 174 -22.70 18.00 2.97
N GLY A 175 -22.84 19.14 3.66
CA GLY A 175 -21.79 19.73 4.48
C GLY A 175 -21.30 18.79 5.58
N ASN A 176 -22.21 18.09 6.27
CA ASN A 176 -21.86 17.07 7.26
C ASN A 176 -21.11 15.88 6.65
N MET A 177 -21.49 15.43 5.45
CA MET A 177 -20.75 14.37 4.74
C MET A 177 -19.32 14.79 4.43
N VAL A 178 -19.13 16.01 3.89
CA VAL A 178 -17.79 16.56 3.61
C VAL A 178 -16.98 16.72 4.89
N ALA A 179 -17.58 17.28 5.95
CA ALA A 179 -16.92 17.48 7.24
C ALA A 179 -16.48 16.15 7.88
N TYR A 180 -17.30 15.11 7.78
CA TYR A 180 -16.94 13.77 8.23
C TYR A 180 -15.70 13.23 7.49
N LYS A 181 -15.60 13.41 6.16
CA LYS A 181 -14.40 12.98 5.41
C LYS A 181 -13.16 13.78 5.82
N PHE A 182 -13.30 15.09 6.01
CA PHE A 182 -12.21 15.93 6.46
C PHE A 182 -11.72 15.51 7.85
N LEU A 183 -12.63 15.17 8.76
CA LEU A 183 -12.30 14.63 10.08
C LEU A 183 -11.56 13.30 9.99
N LEU A 184 -11.98 12.37 9.12
CA LEU A 184 -11.23 11.13 8.88
C LEU A 184 -9.81 11.39 8.37
N ILE A 185 -9.65 12.33 7.44
CA ILE A 185 -8.32 12.72 6.92
C ILE A 185 -7.45 13.28 8.04
N ILE A 186 -7.97 14.17 8.90
CA ILE A 186 -7.23 14.69 10.05
C ILE A 186 -6.78 13.57 10.98
N ILE A 187 -7.67 12.63 11.31
CA ILE A 187 -7.33 11.50 12.18
C ILE A 187 -6.21 10.66 11.54
N MET A 188 -6.30 10.37 10.25
CA MET A 188 -5.23 9.64 9.54
C MET A 188 -3.90 10.40 9.58
N LEU A 189 -3.90 11.72 9.33
CA LEU A 189 -2.69 12.54 9.40
C LEU A 189 -2.05 12.54 10.80
N ILE A 190 -2.86 12.54 11.86
CA ILE A 190 -2.35 12.42 13.24
C ILE A 190 -1.66 11.07 13.45
N TYR A 191 -2.28 9.97 13.02
CA TYR A 191 -1.65 8.65 13.16
C TYR A 191 -0.38 8.50 12.32
N ILE A 192 -0.40 9.02 11.09
CA ILE A 192 0.76 9.07 10.19
C ILE A 192 1.92 9.83 10.84
N PHE A 193 1.63 10.97 11.47
CA PHE A 193 2.64 11.74 12.19
C PHE A 193 3.27 10.90 13.30
N ILE A 194 2.46 10.18 14.07
CA ILE A 194 2.96 9.33 15.17
C ILE A 194 3.83 8.18 14.63
N GLU A 195 3.45 7.57 13.51
CA GLU A 195 4.15 6.41 12.95
C GLU A 195 5.36 6.80 12.06
N TRP A 196 5.59 8.10 11.83
CA TRP A 196 6.46 8.64 10.78
C TRP A 196 7.90 8.08 10.76
N ASN A 197 8.48 7.79 11.93
CA ASN A 197 9.89 7.39 12.04
C ASN A 197 10.11 5.87 12.18
N LEU A 198 9.04 5.06 12.17
CA LEU A 198 9.17 3.61 12.34
C LEU A 198 9.78 2.95 11.09
N THR A 199 10.96 2.35 11.27
CA THR A 199 11.75 1.74 10.17
C THR A 199 11.02 0.66 9.41
N LYS A 200 10.10 -0.08 10.06
CA LYS A 200 9.33 -1.17 9.42
C LYS A 200 8.28 -0.68 8.41
N SER A 201 7.69 0.51 8.60
CA SER A 201 6.55 1.00 7.80
C SER A 201 6.80 2.34 7.08
N ILE A 202 8.03 2.85 7.13
CA ILE A 202 8.38 4.19 6.62
C ILE A 202 8.02 4.41 5.14
N TYR A 203 8.17 3.40 4.28
CA TYR A 203 7.87 3.53 2.85
C TYR A 203 6.36 3.57 2.61
N GLU A 204 5.60 2.69 3.26
CA GLU A 204 4.13 2.69 3.18
C GLU A 204 3.54 3.99 3.69
N ILE A 205 3.98 4.48 4.84
CA ILE A 205 3.48 5.74 5.42
C ILE A 205 3.72 6.91 4.48
N ARG A 206 4.93 7.01 3.89
CA ARG A 206 5.24 8.06 2.91
C ARG A 206 4.35 7.99 1.68
N LEU A 207 4.08 6.79 1.16
CA LEU A 207 3.15 6.59 0.04
C LEU A 207 1.73 6.99 0.43
N ILE A 208 1.28 6.65 1.64
CA ILE A 208 -0.03 7.06 2.16
C ILE A 208 -0.13 8.59 2.23
N VAL A 209 0.91 9.28 2.70
CA VAL A 209 0.92 10.75 2.77
C VAL A 209 0.81 11.39 1.39
N ILE A 210 1.56 10.88 0.42
CA ILE A 210 1.53 11.37 -0.96
C ILE A 210 0.12 11.23 -1.54
N PHE A 211 -0.50 10.05 -1.33
CA PHE A 211 -1.87 9.80 -1.77
C PHE A 211 -2.87 10.75 -1.09
N LEU A 212 -2.82 10.91 0.23
CA LEU A 212 -3.71 11.81 0.96
C LEU A 212 -3.57 13.26 0.50
N TYR A 213 -2.36 13.70 0.18
CA TYR A 213 -2.12 15.05 -0.34
C TYR A 213 -2.80 15.25 -1.70
N ILE A 214 -2.70 14.26 -2.59
CA ILE A 214 -3.36 14.31 -3.90
C ILE A 214 -4.89 14.37 -3.70
N ASP A 215 -5.44 13.54 -2.83
CA ASP A 215 -6.88 13.55 -2.52
C ASP A 215 -7.35 14.91 -1.98
N ILE A 216 -6.62 15.49 -1.02
CA ILE A 216 -6.93 16.82 -0.46
C ILE A 216 -6.90 17.87 -1.57
N LEU A 217 -5.85 17.86 -2.41
CA LEU A 217 -5.72 18.80 -3.52
C LEU A 217 -6.86 18.65 -4.53
N SER A 218 -7.20 17.41 -4.89
CA SER A 218 -8.30 17.12 -5.81
C SER A 218 -9.66 17.53 -5.25
N LEU A 219 -9.91 17.34 -3.95
CA LEU A 219 -11.12 17.81 -3.27
C LEU A 219 -11.22 19.35 -3.27
N ILE A 220 -10.10 20.05 -3.01
CA ILE A 220 -10.05 21.51 -3.09
C ILE A 220 -10.36 21.99 -4.52
N LEU A 221 -9.76 21.35 -5.54
CA LEU A 221 -10.04 21.68 -6.93
C LEU A 221 -11.52 21.48 -7.28
N LEU A 222 -12.12 20.36 -6.86
CA LEU A 222 -13.53 20.09 -7.08
C LEU A 222 -14.42 21.19 -6.48
N PHE A 223 -14.12 21.61 -5.24
CA PHE A 223 -14.84 22.70 -4.58
C PHE A 223 -14.68 24.05 -5.30
N LEU A 224 -13.48 24.38 -5.78
CA LEU A 224 -13.24 25.60 -6.55
C LEU A 224 -14.02 25.59 -7.87
N PHE A 225 -14.08 24.46 -8.57
CA PHE A 225 -14.82 24.34 -9.82
C PHE A 225 -16.34 24.41 -9.66
N ASP A 226 -16.89 24.01 -8.52
CA ASP A 226 -18.31 24.19 -8.23
C ASP A 226 -18.69 25.68 -8.01
N ILE A 227 -17.73 26.51 -7.55
CA ILE A 227 -17.95 27.96 -7.39
C ILE A 227 -17.88 28.69 -8.75
N ILE A 228 -17.00 28.23 -9.64
CA ILE A 228 -16.78 28.86 -10.95
C ILE A 228 -17.92 28.48 -11.92
N LYS A 229 -18.62 29.48 -12.46
CA LYS A 229 -19.64 29.25 -13.50
C LYS A 229 -18.99 28.94 -14.84
N ILE A 230 -18.92 27.66 -15.19
CA ILE A 230 -18.44 27.20 -16.50
C ILE A 230 -19.63 27.06 -17.46
N ASN A 231 -19.70 27.95 -18.44
CA ASN A 231 -20.80 27.98 -19.42
C ASN A 231 -20.62 26.97 -20.58
N ASN A 232 -19.80 25.93 -20.42
CA ASN A 232 -19.58 24.93 -21.45
C ASN A 232 -19.50 23.53 -20.82
N PHE A 233 -20.51 22.72 -21.13
CA PHE A 233 -20.66 21.37 -20.59
C PHE A 233 -19.45 20.48 -20.86
N ARG A 234 -18.85 20.58 -22.06
CA ARG A 234 -17.72 19.73 -22.44
C ARG A 234 -16.52 19.99 -21.52
N TYR A 235 -16.23 21.24 -21.22
CA TYR A 235 -15.14 21.58 -20.30
C TYR A 235 -15.49 21.19 -18.86
N TYR A 236 -16.73 21.45 -18.41
CA TYR A 236 -17.18 21.04 -17.08
C TYR A 236 -17.02 19.53 -16.86
N PHE A 237 -17.51 18.72 -17.80
CA PHE A 237 -17.43 17.27 -17.74
C PHE A 237 -15.99 16.75 -17.84
N LEU A 238 -15.15 17.32 -18.73
CA LEU A 238 -13.75 16.92 -18.86
C LEU A 238 -12.95 17.19 -17.60
N ILE A 239 -13.11 18.37 -16.99
CA ILE A 239 -12.43 18.73 -15.75
C ILE A 239 -12.87 17.80 -14.61
N TYR A 240 -14.17 17.63 -14.43
CA TYR A 240 -14.72 16.73 -13.42
C TYR A 240 -14.19 15.30 -13.58
N SER A 241 -14.23 14.77 -14.81
CA SER A 241 -13.76 13.41 -15.11
C SER A 241 -12.27 13.26 -14.87
N PHE A 242 -11.46 14.26 -15.24
CA PHE A 242 -10.03 14.26 -15.00
C PHE A 242 -9.71 14.21 -13.50
N ILE A 243 -10.41 15.00 -12.69
CA ILE A 243 -10.25 14.98 -11.23
C ILE A 243 -10.61 13.61 -10.65
N MET A 244 -11.76 13.05 -11.04
CA MET A 244 -12.19 11.73 -10.55
C MET A 244 -11.25 10.59 -10.95
N ILE A 245 -10.77 10.61 -12.20
CA ILE A 245 -9.76 9.65 -12.68
C ILE A 245 -8.46 9.81 -11.89
N THR A 246 -8.03 11.05 -11.62
CA THR A 246 -6.82 11.31 -10.84
C THR A 246 -6.94 10.74 -9.43
N ILE A 247 -8.03 11.00 -8.72
CA ILE A 247 -8.30 10.42 -7.40
C ILE A 247 -8.27 8.88 -7.49
N SER A 248 -9.05 8.28 -8.39
CA SER A 248 -9.14 6.82 -8.49
C SER A 248 -7.80 6.14 -8.84
N ILE A 249 -7.07 6.68 -9.81
CA ILE A 249 -5.80 6.10 -10.27
C ILE A 249 -4.74 6.26 -9.20
N THR A 250 -4.62 7.43 -8.57
CA THR A 250 -3.58 7.66 -7.56
C THR A 250 -3.81 6.78 -6.34
N ASN A 251 -5.06 6.63 -5.91
CA ASN A 251 -5.44 5.69 -4.85
C ASN A 251 -4.97 4.27 -5.17
N TYR A 252 -5.36 3.75 -6.34
CA TYR A 252 -4.95 2.41 -6.75
C TYR A 252 -3.42 2.25 -6.93
N CYS A 253 -2.78 3.19 -7.63
CA CYS A 253 -1.38 3.09 -8.01
C CYS A 253 -0.42 3.20 -6.83
N PHE A 254 -0.63 4.15 -5.90
CA PHE A 254 0.36 4.40 -4.84
C PHE A 254 0.41 3.29 -3.78
N LEU A 255 -0.71 2.65 -3.47
CA LEU A 255 -0.74 1.58 -2.48
C LEU A 255 -0.61 0.19 -3.10
N TYR A 256 -1.42 -0.13 -4.12
CA TYR A 256 -1.42 -1.46 -4.72
C TYR A 256 -0.42 -1.56 -5.88
N GLY A 257 -0.46 -0.60 -6.82
CA GLY A 257 0.37 -0.62 -8.02
C GLY A 257 1.87 -0.59 -7.74
N PHE A 258 2.32 0.28 -6.83
CA PHE A 258 3.73 0.37 -6.44
C PHE A 258 4.24 -0.95 -5.84
N LYS A 259 3.44 -1.61 -4.99
CA LYS A 259 3.80 -2.90 -4.39
C LYS A 259 3.91 -4.01 -5.43
N LEU A 260 3.02 -4.02 -6.40
CA LEU A 260 3.07 -4.95 -7.51
C LEU A 260 4.37 -4.75 -8.31
N ILE A 261 4.69 -3.50 -8.69
CA ILE A 261 5.92 -3.17 -9.42
C ILE A 261 7.17 -3.52 -8.59
N TYR A 262 7.19 -3.15 -7.31
CA TYR A 262 8.29 -3.45 -6.42
C TYR A 262 8.52 -4.96 -6.26
N GLY A 263 7.44 -5.73 -6.07
CA GLY A 263 7.51 -7.19 -6.01
C GLY A 263 8.06 -7.81 -7.30
N PHE A 264 7.63 -7.32 -8.47
CA PHE A 264 8.18 -7.78 -9.75
C PHE A 264 9.65 -7.42 -9.94
N LEU A 265 10.07 -6.19 -9.61
CA LEU A 265 11.46 -5.75 -9.75
C LEU A 265 12.40 -6.50 -8.79
N HIS A 266 11.98 -6.72 -7.54
CA HIS A 266 12.76 -7.50 -6.59
C HIS A 266 12.88 -8.97 -7.01
N LYS A 267 11.80 -9.55 -7.58
CA LYS A 267 11.82 -10.91 -8.15
C LYS A 267 12.82 -11.04 -9.30
N THR A 268 12.90 -10.04 -10.18
CA THR A 268 13.90 -10.04 -11.25
C THR A 268 15.34 -9.96 -10.71
N ASN A 269 15.58 -9.20 -9.63
CA ASN A 269 16.90 -9.16 -9.01
C ASN A 269 17.28 -10.50 -8.38
N LEU A 270 16.34 -11.19 -7.71
CA LEU A 270 16.57 -12.53 -7.14
C LEU A 270 16.92 -13.54 -8.24
N LEU A 271 16.20 -13.50 -9.36
CA LEU A 271 16.48 -14.31 -10.55
C LEU A 271 17.86 -13.99 -11.14
N VAL A 272 18.24 -12.71 -11.24
CA VAL A 272 19.57 -12.29 -11.71
C VAL A 272 20.68 -12.72 -10.76
N THR A 273 20.51 -12.59 -9.44
CA THR A 273 21.50 -13.08 -8.46
C THR A 273 21.64 -14.60 -8.51
N PHE A 274 20.56 -15.33 -8.73
CA PHE A 274 20.60 -16.78 -8.90
C PHE A 274 21.37 -17.16 -10.18
N MET A 275 21.09 -16.50 -11.31
CA MET A 275 21.85 -16.71 -12.55
C MET A 275 23.35 -16.43 -12.37
N ASN A 276 23.70 -15.34 -11.70
CA ASN A 276 25.09 -15.00 -11.40
C ASN A 276 25.78 -16.01 -10.46
N SER A 277 25.04 -16.65 -9.54
CA SER A 277 25.59 -17.71 -8.67
C SER A 277 25.85 -19.00 -9.44
N VAL A 278 24.94 -19.35 -10.35
CA VAL A 278 25.09 -20.50 -11.23
C VAL A 278 26.34 -20.32 -12.12
N ASP A 279 26.51 -19.15 -12.75
CA ASP A 279 27.71 -18.86 -13.55
C ASP A 279 29.02 -18.95 -12.74
N LYS A 280 29.01 -18.50 -11.47
CA LYS A 280 30.20 -18.59 -10.61
C LYS A 280 30.56 -20.02 -10.21
N ASP A 281 29.56 -20.84 -9.91
CA ASP A 281 29.80 -22.26 -9.56
C ASP A 281 30.32 -23.06 -10.77
N PHE A 282 29.90 -22.69 -11.99
CA PHE A 282 30.48 -23.24 -13.21
C PHE A 282 31.93 -22.79 -13.44
N ILE A 283 32.25 -21.51 -13.24
CA ILE A 283 33.62 -20.98 -13.40
C ILE A 283 34.59 -21.57 -12.37
N ASN A 284 34.17 -21.76 -11.12
CA ASN A 284 35.01 -22.31 -10.06
C ASN A 284 35.26 -23.83 -10.18
N ASN A 285 34.39 -24.57 -10.85
CA ASN A 285 34.62 -25.99 -11.13
C ASN A 285 35.62 -26.23 -12.26
N GLU A 286 35.84 -25.25 -13.16
CA GLU A 286 36.87 -25.34 -14.20
C GLU A 286 38.28 -25.08 -13.65
N THR A 287 38.44 -24.21 -12.65
CA THR A 287 39.75 -23.91 -12.06
C THR A 287 40.28 -25.04 -11.15
N ASN A 288 39.41 -25.88 -10.61
CA ASN A 288 39.82 -27.04 -9.79
C ASN A 288 40.26 -28.27 -10.60
N ASN A 289 40.10 -28.26 -11.93
CA ASN A 289 40.48 -29.38 -12.80
C ASN A 289 41.79 -29.18 -13.60
N SER A 290 42.50 -28.07 -13.42
CA SER A 290 43.88 -27.96 -13.92
C SER A 290 44.87 -28.56 -12.92
N ILE A 291 44.99 -29.89 -12.93
CA ILE A 291 46.06 -30.63 -12.26
C ILE A 291 47.39 -30.27 -12.96
N VAL A 292 48.16 -29.37 -12.37
CA VAL A 292 49.58 -29.24 -12.67
C VAL A 292 50.33 -30.18 -11.72
N MET A 293 50.80 -31.30 -12.28
CA MET A 293 51.82 -32.13 -11.64
C MET A 293 53.13 -31.34 -11.55
N THR A 294 53.53 -30.99 -10.34
CA THR A 294 54.94 -30.81 -9.98
C THR A 294 55.15 -31.39 -8.60
N GLY A 295 55.87 -32.51 -8.54
CA GLY A 295 56.32 -33.07 -7.28
C GLY A 295 57.45 -32.25 -6.71
N GLU A 296 57.41 -31.97 -5.41
CA GLU A 296 58.60 -31.77 -4.62
C GLU A 296 58.32 -32.04 -3.14
N LEU A 297 59.24 -32.80 -2.54
CA LEU A 297 59.36 -33.08 -1.12
C LEU A 297 59.74 -31.79 -0.39
N THR A 298 59.17 -31.54 0.81
CA THR A 298 59.94 -31.25 2.04
C THR A 298 59.07 -30.93 3.27
N MET A 299 59.40 -31.67 4.34
CA MET A 299 59.54 -31.30 5.77
C MET A 299 58.44 -30.54 6.53
N GLU A 300 57.97 -31.19 7.60
CA GLU A 300 57.33 -30.61 8.80
C GLU A 300 58.14 -29.43 9.39
N PRO A 301 57.45 -28.54 10.15
CA PRO A 301 57.64 -28.63 11.60
C PRO A 301 56.35 -28.48 12.43
N ARG A 302 56.39 -29.19 13.56
CA ARG A 302 55.54 -29.09 14.76
C ARG A 302 55.48 -27.67 15.35
N CYS A 303 54.34 -27.35 15.98
CA CYS A 303 54.20 -26.62 17.26
C CYS A 303 52.78 -26.90 17.82
N THR A 304 52.59 -27.82 18.78
CA THR A 304 52.44 -27.60 20.24
C THR A 304 51.37 -26.59 20.71
N SER A 305 50.24 -27.15 21.17
CA SER A 305 49.52 -26.91 22.45
C SER A 305 49.28 -25.47 22.95
N ALA A 306 48.01 -25.11 23.18
CA ALA A 306 47.39 -25.15 24.52
C ALA A 306 45.91 -24.67 24.47
N CYS A 307 45.01 -25.50 25.01
CA CYS A 307 43.69 -25.09 25.49
C CYS A 307 43.83 -24.22 26.75
N LEU A 308 42.95 -23.24 26.93
CA LEU A 308 42.44 -22.86 28.27
C LEU A 308 41.02 -22.29 28.15
N THR A 309 40.09 -23.05 28.71
CA THR A 309 38.74 -22.70 29.15
C THR A 309 38.77 -21.76 30.36
N SER A 310 37.82 -20.81 30.47
CA SER A 310 37.10 -20.59 31.74
C SER A 310 35.80 -19.79 31.56
N ASN A 311 34.75 -20.33 32.18
CA ASN A 311 33.47 -19.71 32.52
C ASN A 311 33.63 -18.59 33.56
N SER A 312 32.73 -17.60 33.57
CA SER A 312 31.95 -17.29 34.77
C SER A 312 30.72 -16.43 34.47
N ASN A 313 29.57 -16.94 34.89
CA ASN A 313 28.30 -16.23 35.05
C ASN A 313 28.42 -15.04 36.01
N ASN A 314 27.58 -14.01 35.85
CA ASN A 314 26.98 -13.30 36.99
C ASN A 314 25.66 -12.62 36.63
N HIS A 315 24.62 -13.07 37.33
CA HIS A 315 23.29 -12.46 37.48
C HIS A 315 23.38 -11.29 38.46
N ILE A 316 22.78 -10.14 38.14
CA ILE A 316 22.34 -9.15 39.14
C ILE A 316 20.95 -8.63 38.74
N ASN A 317 19.97 -8.93 39.58
CA ASN A 317 18.63 -8.33 39.58
C ASN A 317 18.71 -6.93 40.21
N LEU A 318 18.09 -5.93 39.60
CA LEU A 318 17.75 -4.67 40.27
C LEU A 318 16.26 -4.37 40.05
N LEU A 319 15.51 -4.45 41.14
CA LEU A 319 14.10 -4.12 41.25
C LEU A 319 14.03 -2.80 42.02
N SER A 320 13.52 -1.72 41.42
CA SER A 320 13.21 -0.48 42.13
C SER A 320 11.77 -0.06 41.86
N THR A 321 10.98 -0.29 42.91
CA THR A 321 9.77 0.40 43.36
C THR A 321 9.35 1.67 42.63
N ILE A 322 8.13 1.67 42.11
CA ILE A 322 7.37 2.84 41.65
C ILE A 322 6.53 3.34 42.84
N SER A 323 6.71 4.60 43.20
CA SER A 323 5.84 5.36 44.12
C SER A 323 4.73 6.03 43.31
N ASP A 324 3.48 5.68 43.63
CA ASP A 324 2.26 6.33 43.14
C ASP A 324 2.10 7.72 43.75
N ASP A 325 2.15 8.77 42.93
CA ASP A 325 1.64 10.09 43.31
C ASP A 325 0.39 10.44 42.49
N ASN A 326 -0.72 10.49 43.20
CA ASN A 326 -2.04 10.93 42.76
C ASN A 326 -2.07 12.45 42.60
N SER A 327 -2.11 12.96 41.36
CA SER A 327 -2.60 14.32 41.09
C SER A 327 -3.46 14.33 39.83
N ASN A 328 -4.77 14.18 40.02
CA ASN A 328 -5.78 14.30 38.98
C ASN A 328 -6.15 15.77 38.71
N SER A 329 -6.50 16.02 37.44
CA SER A 329 -7.43 17.06 36.94
C SER A 329 -6.91 18.36 36.28
N LYS A 330 -5.70 18.37 35.72
CA LYS A 330 -5.32 19.28 34.61
C LYS A 330 -4.54 18.58 33.48
N LEU A 331 -4.80 17.28 33.33
CA LEU A 331 -4.02 16.35 32.54
C LEU A 331 -4.93 15.74 31.47
N SER A 332 -5.14 16.42 30.34
CA SER A 332 -5.91 15.79 29.24
C SER A 332 -5.40 16.17 27.86
N LEU A 333 -5.13 17.44 27.58
CA LEU A 333 -4.61 17.84 26.26
C LEU A 333 -3.08 17.92 26.20
N SER A 334 -2.44 18.57 27.20
CA SER A 334 -0.98 18.71 27.25
C SER A 334 -0.28 17.35 27.38
N SER A 335 -0.83 16.45 28.20
CA SER A 335 -0.28 15.10 28.36
C SER A 335 -0.42 14.21 27.12
N PHE A 336 -1.51 14.38 26.35
CA PHE A 336 -1.69 13.62 25.11
C PHE A 336 -0.73 14.10 24.03
N ILE A 337 -0.61 15.42 23.84
CA ILE A 337 0.33 16.03 22.89
C ILE A 337 1.78 15.69 23.27
N SER A 338 2.13 15.78 24.55
CA SER A 338 3.46 15.39 25.03
C SER A 338 3.77 13.93 24.70
N ARG A 339 2.85 13.00 25.01
CA ARG A 339 3.02 11.59 24.67
C ARG A 339 3.12 11.35 23.16
N MET A 340 2.38 12.11 22.36
CA MET A 340 2.44 12.04 20.89
C MET A 340 3.82 12.43 20.36
N ILE A 341 4.38 13.52 20.91
CA ILE A 341 5.74 13.99 20.59
C ILE A 341 6.77 12.96 21.04
N ASP A 342 6.63 12.41 22.26
CA ASP A 342 7.55 11.40 22.77
C ASP A 342 7.59 10.18 21.84
N TYR A 343 6.44 9.67 21.37
CA TYR A 343 6.42 8.55 20.43
C TYR A 343 7.11 8.88 19.10
N HIS A 344 6.94 10.09 18.56
CA HIS A 344 7.59 10.49 17.32
C HIS A 344 9.14 10.49 17.42
N TYR A 345 9.70 10.80 18.59
CA TYR A 345 11.16 10.93 18.78
C TYR A 345 11.83 9.71 19.44
N THR A 346 11.07 8.76 19.99
CA THR A 346 11.61 7.60 20.73
C THR A 346 11.70 6.31 19.92
N THR A 347 11.07 6.25 18.74
CA THR A 347 11.19 5.16 17.75
C THR A 347 12.02 5.60 16.57
#